data_AF-A0A660XNR3-F1
#
_entry.id   AF-A0A660XNR3-F1
#
_cell.length_a   1.000
_cell.length_b   1.000
_cell.length_c   1.000
_cell.angle_alpha   90.00
_cell.angle_beta   90.00
_cell.angle_gamma   90.00
#
_symmetry.space_group_name_H-M   'P 1'
#
loop_
_entity.id
_entity.type
_entity.pdbx_description
1 polymer ?
#
loop_
_entity_poly.entity_id
_entity_poly.type
_entity_poly.pdbx_seq_one_letter_code
_entity_poly.pdbx_strand_id
1 'polypeptide(L)'
;MIKRVLFILLVISSVGLASSHEDIGNLTEYAEKLSLVENYDGAGVLYNKIALHHSNASDWNNASKYHVLAALNFTVAGDYESAAASYRLAGDCCTGQKECDNALGYYELARENYRKNDPDYDDSWIDMKVRECREKSLISGLVIFGILIGMLKFSSKAAFGMGFSKLSSKEILAVASIYLVVPLLICALISVADDTLYEAINTIFGMGFAFGVFQMTLAISLLVLGFYTVKKWNRTKKDVSRRTFLLMALPCPVSLATIFLTCAFLVIAGMGALKAGLLVGGIFFSTIIVITTVLRRTRFSKKPSNLGSMMIFFGLLYLLSILLVPAYLPVSEMEILIGGFPVSDMIPGCLFILAMTSIGFVRGRIRIANRSK
;
A
#
# COMPACT_ATOMS: atom_id res chain seq x y z
N MET A 1 -64.09 -4.33 7.42
CA MET A 1 -63.05 -3.90 8.38
C MET A 1 -62.21 -5.07 8.90
N ILE A 2 -62.82 -6.21 9.28
CA ILE A 2 -62.14 -7.41 9.80
C ILE A 2 -61.10 -8.02 8.82
N LYS A 3 -61.35 -7.99 7.49
CA LYS A 3 -60.40 -8.51 6.49
C LYS A 3 -59.10 -7.70 6.34
N ARG A 4 -59.11 -6.39 6.64
CA ARG A 4 -57.88 -5.55 6.59
C ARG A 4 -57.03 -5.72 7.84
N VAL A 5 -57.66 -5.94 8.99
CA VAL A 5 -56.96 -6.23 10.26
C VAL A 5 -56.36 -7.64 10.25
N LEU A 6 -57.04 -8.62 9.63
CA LEU A 6 -56.49 -9.98 9.47
C LEU A 6 -55.26 -10.01 8.55
N PHE A 7 -55.21 -9.15 7.52
CA PHE A 7 -54.07 -9.05 6.60
C PHE A 7 -52.85 -8.39 7.27
N ILE A 8 -53.06 -7.35 8.08
CA ILE A 8 -51.99 -6.69 8.84
C ILE A 8 -51.43 -7.63 9.94
N LEU A 9 -52.29 -8.42 10.60
CA LEU A 9 -51.83 -9.42 11.58
C LEU A 9 -51.08 -10.60 10.92
N LEU A 10 -51.46 -11.00 9.69
CA LEU A 10 -50.74 -12.01 8.93
C LEU A 10 -49.34 -11.53 8.51
N VAL A 11 -49.21 -10.26 8.12
CA VAL A 11 -47.92 -9.63 7.76
C VAL A 11 -47.00 -9.46 8.97
N ILE A 12 -47.55 -9.17 10.16
CA ILE A 12 -46.75 -9.07 11.40
C ILE A 12 -46.31 -10.47 11.90
N SER A 13 -47.11 -11.51 11.69
CA SER A 13 -46.73 -12.89 12.03
C SER A 13 -45.66 -13.52 11.13
N SER A 14 -45.45 -12.98 9.91
CA SER A 14 -44.38 -13.44 9.00
C SER A 14 -43.02 -12.78 9.22
N VAL A 15 -42.89 -11.85 10.18
CA VAL A 15 -41.61 -11.19 10.52
C VAL A 15 -40.82 -11.98 11.59
N GLY A 16 -41.40 -13.02 12.17
CA GLY A 16 -40.72 -13.93 13.09
C GLY A 16 -40.36 -15.26 12.43
N LEU A 17 -39.05 -15.51 12.26
CA LEU A 17 -38.43 -16.76 11.78
C LEU A 17 -38.65 -17.11 10.29
N ALA A 18 -37.72 -16.67 9.45
CA ALA A 18 -37.37 -17.40 8.23
C ALA A 18 -35.89 -17.20 7.88
N SER A 19 -35.04 -17.96 8.57
CA SER A 19 -33.67 -18.23 8.13
C SER A 19 -33.69 -19.44 7.18
N SER A 20 -33.82 -19.23 5.88
CA SER A 20 -33.28 -20.14 4.84
C SER A 20 -33.51 -19.59 3.44
N HIS A 21 -32.42 -19.24 2.75
CA HIS A 21 -32.29 -19.09 1.29
C HIS A 21 -33.54 -18.60 0.54
N GLU A 22 -33.80 -17.30 0.61
CA GLU A 22 -34.68 -16.62 -0.35
C GLU A 22 -33.85 -16.41 -1.63
N ASP A 23 -34.35 -16.91 -2.77
CA ASP A 23 -33.63 -16.93 -4.05
C ASP A 23 -33.47 -15.50 -4.59
N ILE A 24 -32.29 -14.89 -4.39
CA ILE A 24 -31.98 -13.48 -4.71
C ILE A 24 -32.29 -13.15 -6.17
N GLY A 25 -32.14 -14.12 -7.08
CA GLY A 25 -32.49 -13.97 -8.48
C GLY A 25 -33.96 -13.60 -8.68
N ASN A 26 -34.86 -14.28 -7.96
CA ASN A 26 -36.31 -14.01 -8.02
C ASN A 26 -36.65 -12.65 -7.38
N LEU A 27 -35.96 -12.25 -6.32
CA LEU A 27 -36.13 -10.93 -5.69
C LEU A 27 -35.71 -9.79 -6.63
N THR A 28 -34.64 -9.97 -7.40
CA THR A 28 -34.14 -8.98 -8.36
C THR A 28 -35.12 -8.80 -9.51
N GLU A 29 -35.60 -9.91 -10.09
CA GLU A 29 -36.61 -9.87 -11.17
C GLU A 29 -37.92 -9.22 -10.69
N TYR A 30 -38.30 -9.48 -9.44
CA TYR A 30 -39.49 -8.88 -8.85
C TYR A 30 -39.33 -7.37 -8.59
N ALA A 31 -38.16 -6.93 -8.11
CA ALA A 31 -37.86 -5.50 -7.93
C ALA A 31 -37.87 -4.74 -9.26
N GLU A 32 -37.33 -5.32 -10.33
CA GLU A 32 -37.37 -4.73 -11.68
C GLU A 32 -38.81 -4.60 -12.19
N LYS A 33 -39.64 -5.65 -12.00
CA LYS A 33 -41.07 -5.59 -12.36
C LYS A 33 -41.82 -4.51 -11.59
N LEU A 34 -41.52 -4.30 -10.31
CA LEU A 34 -42.13 -3.23 -9.52
C LEU A 34 -41.75 -1.84 -10.04
N SER A 35 -40.48 -1.64 -10.44
CA SER A 35 -40.02 -0.40 -11.05
C SER A 35 -40.72 -0.13 -12.39
N LEU A 36 -40.97 -1.17 -13.19
CA LEU A 36 -41.69 -1.08 -14.47
C LEU A 36 -43.17 -0.71 -14.34
N VAL A 37 -43.81 -1.03 -13.22
CA VAL A 37 -45.21 -0.64 -12.93
C VAL A 37 -45.30 0.64 -12.08
N GLU A 38 -44.22 1.43 -12.04
CA GLU A 38 -44.10 2.70 -11.30
C GLU A 38 -44.31 2.57 -9.77
N ASN A 39 -44.19 1.36 -9.22
CA ASN A 39 -44.18 1.13 -7.78
C ASN A 39 -42.75 1.26 -7.24
N TYR A 40 -42.24 2.49 -7.28
CA TYR A 40 -40.87 2.82 -6.92
C TYR A 40 -40.57 2.60 -5.44
N ASP A 41 -41.53 2.85 -4.54
CA ASP A 41 -41.37 2.59 -3.10
C ASP A 41 -41.16 1.09 -2.82
N GLY A 42 -42.01 0.23 -3.40
CA GLY A 42 -41.87 -1.21 -3.29
C GLY A 42 -40.58 -1.74 -3.92
N ALA A 43 -40.16 -1.19 -5.07
CA ALA A 43 -38.88 -1.52 -5.69
C ALA A 43 -37.69 -1.11 -4.81
N GLY A 44 -37.73 0.08 -4.20
CA GLY A 44 -36.71 0.59 -3.29
C GLY A 44 -36.49 -0.33 -2.08
N VAL A 45 -37.58 -0.75 -1.44
CA VAL A 45 -37.52 -1.69 -0.29
C VAL A 45 -36.86 -3.02 -0.67
N LEU A 46 -37.23 -3.59 -1.83
CA LEU A 46 -36.66 -4.85 -2.29
C LEU A 46 -35.18 -4.72 -2.64
N TYR A 47 -34.78 -3.66 -3.34
CA TYR A 47 -33.36 -3.42 -3.63
C TYR A 47 -32.54 -3.25 -2.36
N ASN A 48 -33.08 -2.59 -1.34
CA ASN A 48 -32.39 -2.47 -0.05
C ASN A 48 -32.24 -3.84 0.65
N LYS A 49 -33.24 -4.71 0.57
CA LYS A 49 -33.17 -6.07 1.09
C LYS A 49 -32.12 -6.92 0.37
N ILE A 50 -32.05 -6.81 -0.96
CA ILE A 50 -31.03 -7.47 -1.79
C ILE A 50 -29.63 -6.95 -1.42
N ALA A 51 -29.49 -5.64 -1.25
CA ALA A 51 -28.24 -5.01 -0.86
C ALA A 51 -27.72 -5.52 0.50
N LEU A 52 -28.60 -5.63 1.50
CA LEU A 52 -28.27 -6.20 2.81
C LEU A 52 -27.83 -7.67 2.72
N HIS A 53 -28.45 -8.46 1.83
CA HIS A 53 -28.00 -9.83 1.60
C HIS A 53 -26.56 -9.86 1.05
N HIS A 54 -26.24 -9.04 0.05
CA HIS A 54 -24.87 -8.94 -0.47
C HIS A 54 -23.89 -8.40 0.58
N SER A 55 -24.30 -7.44 1.41
CA SER A 55 -23.49 -6.92 2.50
C SER A 55 -23.14 -8.01 3.52
N ASN A 56 -24.10 -8.87 3.89
CA ASN A 56 -23.87 -9.99 4.79
C ASN A 56 -22.95 -11.07 4.19
N ALA A 57 -22.97 -11.21 2.86
CA ALA A 57 -22.05 -12.09 2.13
C ALA A 57 -20.67 -11.46 1.87
N SER A 58 -20.39 -10.26 2.41
CA SER A 58 -19.17 -9.47 2.14
C SER A 58 -18.96 -9.12 0.66
N ASP A 59 -20.02 -9.17 -0.16
CA ASP A 59 -20.02 -8.76 -1.56
C ASP A 59 -20.37 -7.26 -1.66
N TRP A 60 -19.43 -6.44 -1.21
CA TRP A 60 -19.62 -5.00 -1.04
C TRP A 60 -19.91 -4.25 -2.36
N ASN A 61 -19.44 -4.77 -3.50
CA ASN A 61 -19.68 -4.15 -4.81
C ASN A 61 -21.16 -4.25 -5.18
N ASN A 62 -21.73 -5.45 -5.05
CA ASN A 62 -23.15 -5.64 -5.32
C ASN A 62 -24.01 -4.98 -4.24
N ALA A 63 -23.58 -5.02 -2.98
CA ALA A 63 -24.28 -4.31 -1.89
C ALA A 63 -24.39 -2.81 -2.18
N SER A 64 -23.27 -2.14 -2.49
CA SER A 64 -23.26 -0.71 -2.85
C SER A 64 -24.14 -0.42 -4.06
N LYS A 65 -24.02 -1.23 -5.14
CA LYS A 65 -24.85 -1.09 -6.34
C LYS A 65 -26.35 -1.15 -6.04
N TYR A 66 -26.79 -2.12 -5.25
CA TYR A 66 -28.21 -2.28 -4.93
C TYR A 66 -28.71 -1.23 -3.94
N HIS A 67 -27.88 -0.74 -3.01
CA HIS A 67 -28.23 0.43 -2.18
C HIS A 67 -28.42 1.69 -3.03
N VAL A 68 -27.60 1.90 -4.07
CA VAL A 68 -27.78 3.01 -5.02
C VAL A 68 -29.08 2.86 -5.81
N LEU A 69 -29.40 1.66 -6.30
CA LEU A 69 -30.66 1.38 -6.98
C LEU A 69 -31.87 1.63 -6.07
N ALA A 70 -31.79 1.23 -4.80
CA ALA A 70 -32.81 1.53 -3.80
C ALA A 70 -32.98 3.04 -3.62
N ALA A 71 -31.87 3.77 -3.45
CA ALA A 71 -31.88 5.22 -3.27
C ALA A 71 -32.51 5.97 -4.45
N LEU A 72 -32.21 5.54 -5.68
CA LEU A 72 -32.80 6.12 -6.89
C LEU A 72 -34.31 5.92 -6.95
N ASN A 73 -34.80 4.72 -6.64
CA ASN A 73 -36.23 4.44 -6.63
C ASN A 73 -36.96 5.25 -5.54
N PHE A 74 -36.40 5.35 -4.32
CA PHE A 74 -36.96 6.20 -3.27
C PHE A 74 -36.96 7.69 -3.64
N THR A 75 -35.92 8.18 -4.31
CA THR A 75 -35.86 9.57 -4.80
C THR A 75 -36.98 9.86 -5.80
N VAL A 76 -37.26 8.93 -6.72
CA VAL A 76 -38.36 9.05 -7.68
C VAL A 76 -39.73 8.95 -6.99
N ALA A 77 -39.85 8.11 -5.95
CA ALA A 77 -41.05 8.00 -5.13
C ALA A 77 -41.32 9.25 -4.25
N GLY A 78 -40.35 10.16 -4.13
CA GLY A 78 -40.42 11.33 -3.25
C GLY A 78 -40.11 11.01 -1.78
N ASP A 79 -39.66 9.79 -1.47
CA ASP A 79 -39.21 9.40 -0.14
C ASP A 79 -37.72 9.73 0.01
N TYR A 80 -37.45 11.01 0.30
CA TYR A 80 -36.07 11.50 0.44
C TYR A 80 -35.36 10.94 1.69
N GLU A 81 -36.09 10.55 2.73
CA GLU A 81 -35.49 9.96 3.94
C GLU A 81 -34.94 8.56 3.65
N SER A 82 -35.74 7.70 3.02
CA SER A 82 -35.30 6.36 2.60
C SER A 82 -34.23 6.41 1.52
N ALA A 83 -34.29 7.41 0.62
CA ALA A 83 -33.25 7.66 -0.36
C ALA A 83 -31.92 8.01 0.32
N ALA A 84 -31.93 8.94 1.27
CA ALA A 84 -30.76 9.36 2.00
C ALA A 84 -30.14 8.23 2.83
N ALA A 85 -30.97 7.44 3.52
CA ALA A 85 -30.53 6.26 4.24
C ALA A 85 -29.85 5.23 3.32
N SER A 86 -30.40 5.03 2.13
CA SER A 86 -29.85 4.09 1.14
C SER A 86 -28.52 4.60 0.56
N TYR A 87 -28.39 5.89 0.26
CA TYR A 87 -27.10 6.49 -0.14
C TYR A 87 -26.05 6.41 0.96
N ARG A 88 -26.44 6.61 2.23
CA ARG A 88 -25.54 6.43 3.38
C ARG A 88 -24.99 5.00 3.43
N LEU A 89 -25.87 4.00 3.28
CA LEU A 89 -25.46 2.59 3.27
C LEU A 89 -24.55 2.26 2.09
N ALA A 90 -24.78 2.83 0.90
CA ALA A 90 -23.86 2.70 -0.23
C ALA A 90 -22.47 3.30 0.09
N GLY A 91 -22.45 4.47 0.74
CA GLY A 91 -21.21 5.09 1.23
C GLY A 91 -20.48 4.23 2.27
N ASP A 92 -21.21 3.60 3.19
CA ASP A 92 -20.66 2.68 4.18
C ASP A 92 -20.07 1.42 3.52
N CYS A 93 -20.73 0.86 2.51
CA CYS A 93 -20.19 -0.25 1.70
C CYS A 93 -18.88 0.14 1.00
N CYS A 94 -18.83 1.31 0.36
CA CYS A 94 -17.61 1.81 -0.29
C CYS A 94 -16.48 2.09 0.72
N THR A 95 -16.82 2.61 1.91
CA THR A 95 -15.87 2.80 3.00
C THR A 95 -15.30 1.46 3.48
N GLY A 96 -16.13 0.41 3.55
CA GLY A 96 -15.70 -0.97 3.83
C GLY A 96 -14.71 -1.52 2.80
N GLN A 97 -14.85 -1.12 1.53
CA GLN A 97 -13.92 -1.46 0.45
C GLN A 97 -12.68 -0.55 0.36
N LYS A 98 -12.55 0.44 1.25
CA LYS A 98 -11.50 1.48 1.20
C LYS A 98 -11.58 2.38 -0.04
N GLU A 99 -12.70 2.40 -0.75
CA GLU A 99 -12.96 3.30 -1.88
C GLU A 99 -13.53 4.64 -1.38
N CYS A 100 -12.68 5.41 -0.70
CA CYS A 100 -13.08 6.68 -0.09
C CYS A 100 -13.61 7.68 -1.12
N ASP A 101 -13.06 7.70 -2.34
CA ASP A 101 -13.48 8.64 -3.37
C ASP A 101 -14.95 8.42 -3.79
N ASN A 102 -15.36 7.15 -3.91
CA ASN A 102 -16.75 6.78 -4.23
C ASN A 102 -17.68 6.99 -3.02
N ALA A 103 -17.19 6.67 -1.81
CA ALA A 103 -17.96 6.87 -0.58
C ALA A 103 -18.32 8.35 -0.34
N LEU A 104 -17.41 9.27 -0.65
CA LEU A 104 -17.64 10.71 -0.54
C LEU A 104 -18.83 11.16 -1.40
N GLY A 105 -18.89 10.72 -2.65
CA GLY A 105 -20.01 11.06 -3.55
C GLY A 105 -21.36 10.57 -3.01
N TYR A 106 -21.40 9.37 -2.43
CA TYR A 106 -22.64 8.85 -1.84
C TYR A 106 -23.04 9.55 -0.55
N TYR A 107 -22.08 9.93 0.31
CA TYR A 107 -22.39 10.72 1.50
C TYR A 107 -22.89 12.13 1.16
N GLU A 108 -22.37 12.75 0.09
CA GLU A 108 -22.89 14.03 -0.42
C GLU A 108 -24.33 13.89 -0.96
N LEU A 109 -24.63 12.82 -1.70
CA LEU A 109 -26.00 12.53 -2.16
C LEU A 109 -26.94 12.24 -0.98
N ALA A 110 -26.48 11.56 0.07
CA ALA A 110 -27.25 11.37 1.29
C ALA A 110 -27.57 12.72 1.96
N ARG A 111 -26.59 13.62 2.08
CA ARG A 111 -26.76 14.98 2.60
C ARG A 111 -27.83 15.75 1.84
N GLU A 112 -27.77 15.71 0.51
CA GLU A 112 -28.72 16.43 -0.34
C GLU A 112 -30.15 15.95 -0.11
N ASN A 113 -30.36 14.63 -0.01
CA ASN A 113 -31.67 14.05 0.22
C ASN A 113 -32.19 14.30 1.65
N TYR A 114 -31.34 14.20 2.67
CA TYR A 114 -31.74 14.58 4.04
C TYR A 114 -32.18 16.04 4.12
N ARG A 115 -31.45 16.97 3.46
CA ARG A 115 -31.81 18.39 3.42
C ARG A 115 -33.07 18.70 2.61
N LYS A 116 -33.39 17.88 1.61
CA LYS A 116 -34.68 17.98 0.88
C LYS A 116 -35.86 17.58 1.76
N ASN A 117 -35.68 16.61 2.65
CA ASN A 117 -36.68 16.19 3.61
C ASN A 117 -36.82 17.19 4.78
N ASP A 118 -35.67 17.59 5.34
CA ASP A 118 -35.56 18.52 6.47
C ASP A 118 -34.41 19.53 6.22
N PRO A 119 -34.72 20.80 5.87
CA PRO A 119 -33.71 21.82 5.59
C PRO A 119 -32.73 22.08 6.75
N ASP A 120 -33.14 21.82 8.00
CA ASP A 120 -32.35 22.04 9.21
C ASP A 120 -31.64 20.76 9.70
N TYR A 121 -31.59 19.70 8.88
CA TYR A 121 -30.97 18.43 9.23
C TYR A 121 -29.49 18.58 9.63
N ASP A 122 -29.13 18.00 10.80
CA ASP A 122 -27.75 17.95 11.29
C ASP A 122 -26.92 16.93 10.49
N ASP A 123 -26.05 17.45 9.61
CA ASP A 123 -25.13 16.69 8.78
C ASP A 123 -23.71 16.63 9.32
N SER A 124 -23.50 16.97 10.60
CA SER A 124 -22.19 16.91 11.27
C SER A 124 -21.55 15.50 11.24
N TRP A 125 -22.38 14.45 11.23
CA TRP A 125 -21.91 13.06 11.10
C TRP A 125 -21.32 12.77 9.71
N ILE A 126 -21.79 13.45 8.67
CA ILE A 126 -21.25 13.35 7.31
C ILE A 126 -19.85 13.96 7.29
N ASP A 127 -19.67 15.13 7.90
CA ASP A 127 -18.35 15.78 8.01
C ASP A 127 -17.35 14.95 8.83
N MET A 128 -17.84 14.19 9.83
CA MET A 128 -17.02 13.22 10.54
C MET A 128 -16.58 12.07 9.62
N LYS A 129 -17.50 11.49 8.84
CA LYS A 129 -17.18 10.42 7.87
C LYS A 129 -16.24 10.87 6.76
N VAL A 130 -16.41 12.08 6.26
CA VAL A 130 -15.51 12.71 5.27
C VAL A 130 -14.10 12.87 5.86
N ARG A 131 -13.99 13.33 7.10
CA ARG A 131 -12.68 13.44 7.80
C ARG A 131 -12.03 12.07 7.98
N GLU A 132 -12.79 11.08 8.43
CA GLU A 132 -12.31 9.70 8.61
C GLU A 132 -11.77 9.12 7.29
N CYS A 133 -12.50 9.29 6.19
CA CYS A 133 -12.07 8.86 4.85
C CYS A 133 -10.81 9.60 4.37
N ARG A 134 -10.74 10.91 4.59
CA ARG A 134 -9.57 11.72 4.23
C ARG A 134 -8.32 11.28 4.99
N GLU A 135 -8.45 11.04 6.29
CA GLU A 135 -7.34 10.58 7.13
C GLU A 135 -6.85 9.20 6.72
N LYS A 136 -7.76 8.23 6.49
CA LYS A 136 -7.41 6.90 5.97
C LYS A 136 -6.73 6.96 4.60
N SER A 137 -7.21 7.83 3.71
CA SER A 137 -6.59 8.05 2.39
C SER A 137 -5.18 8.65 2.51
N LEU A 138 -4.99 9.65 3.37
CA LEU A 138 -3.67 10.26 3.64
C LEU A 138 -2.69 9.25 4.24
N ILE A 139 -3.12 8.45 5.22
CA ILE A 139 -2.30 7.39 5.83
C ILE A 139 -1.91 6.36 4.76
N SER A 140 -2.86 5.93 3.92
CA SER A 140 -2.59 5.00 2.82
C SER A 140 -1.57 5.58 1.83
N GLY A 141 -1.70 6.86 1.48
CA GLY A 141 -0.74 7.57 0.62
C GLY A 141 0.66 7.66 1.23
N LEU A 142 0.76 7.99 2.52
CA LEU A 142 2.04 8.02 3.26
C LEU A 142 2.69 6.64 3.32
N VAL A 143 1.91 5.58 3.55
CA VAL A 143 2.39 4.19 3.54
C VAL A 143 2.91 3.81 2.16
N ILE A 144 2.16 4.08 1.09
CA ILE A 144 2.59 3.82 -0.29
C ILE A 144 3.88 4.58 -0.60
N PHE A 145 3.97 5.87 -0.23
CA PHE A 145 5.17 6.67 -0.42
C PHE A 145 6.38 6.12 0.35
N GLY A 146 6.19 5.71 1.61
CA GLY A 146 7.22 5.07 2.42
C GLY A 146 7.71 3.75 1.80
N ILE A 147 6.78 2.94 1.28
CA ILE A 147 7.09 1.69 0.57
C ILE A 147 7.90 1.97 -0.71
N LEU A 148 7.50 2.99 -1.51
CA LEU A 148 8.23 3.41 -2.71
C LEU A 148 9.67 3.84 -2.39
N ILE A 149 9.87 4.65 -1.35
CA ILE A 149 11.21 5.04 -0.88
C ILE A 149 12.01 3.80 -0.43
N GLY A 150 11.37 2.87 0.29
CA GLY A 150 11.96 1.60 0.68
C GLY A 150 12.47 0.81 -0.53
N MET A 151 11.66 0.68 -1.57
CA MET A 151 12.05 0.00 -2.82
C MET A 151 13.24 0.67 -3.50
N LEU A 152 13.26 2.01 -3.56
CA LEU A 152 14.40 2.77 -4.12
C LEU A 152 15.68 2.52 -3.32
N LYS A 153 15.61 2.50 -1.98
CA LYS A 153 16.75 2.18 -1.11
C LYS A 153 17.30 0.79 -1.41
N PHE A 154 16.44 -0.23 -1.52
CA PHE A 154 16.88 -1.62 -1.71
C PHE A 154 17.41 -1.88 -3.11
N SER A 155 16.72 -1.41 -4.14
CA SER A 155 17.19 -1.52 -5.54
C SER A 155 18.52 -0.79 -5.75
N SER A 156 18.73 0.35 -5.09
CA SER A 156 19.99 1.10 -5.13
C SER A 156 21.17 0.26 -4.66
N LYS A 157 21.03 -0.56 -3.61
CA LYS A 157 22.11 -1.42 -3.11
C LYS A 157 22.60 -2.40 -4.20
N ALA A 158 21.66 -3.10 -4.84
CA ALA A 158 21.98 -4.04 -5.91
C ALA A 158 22.63 -3.31 -7.09
N ALA A 159 22.10 -2.13 -7.44
CA ALA A 159 22.62 -1.30 -8.52
C ALA A 159 24.06 -0.80 -8.29
N PHE A 160 24.40 -0.41 -7.05
CA PHE A 160 25.76 -0.02 -6.68
C PHE A 160 26.72 -1.22 -6.73
N GLY A 161 26.30 -2.39 -6.24
CA GLY A 161 27.10 -3.62 -6.33
C GLY A 161 27.49 -3.98 -7.78
N MET A 162 26.55 -3.78 -8.72
CA MET A 162 26.78 -4.01 -10.15
C MET A 162 27.50 -2.86 -10.87
N GLY A 163 27.31 -1.62 -10.43
CA GLY A 163 27.93 -0.43 -11.01
C GLY A 163 29.45 -0.36 -10.81
N PHE A 164 29.94 -0.85 -9.68
CA PHE A 164 31.38 -0.88 -9.36
C PHE A 164 32.07 -2.20 -9.71
N SER A 165 31.34 -3.23 -10.14
CA SER A 165 31.94 -4.50 -10.54
C SER A 165 32.20 -4.56 -12.05
N LYS A 166 33.23 -5.33 -12.44
CA LYS A 166 33.59 -5.61 -13.84
C LYS A 166 32.66 -6.68 -14.44
N LEU A 167 31.36 -6.44 -14.40
CA LEU A 167 30.37 -7.28 -15.05
C LEU A 167 30.16 -6.84 -16.51
N SER A 168 29.85 -7.78 -17.38
CA SER A 168 29.33 -7.48 -18.71
C SER A 168 27.91 -6.88 -18.62
N SER A 169 27.50 -6.13 -19.64
CA SER A 169 26.12 -5.60 -19.69
C SER A 169 25.07 -6.72 -19.72
N LYS A 170 25.43 -7.91 -20.23
CA LYS A 170 24.57 -9.11 -20.25
C LYS A 170 24.33 -9.66 -18.83
N GLU A 171 25.38 -9.72 -18.01
CA GLU A 171 25.25 -10.18 -16.60
C GLU A 171 24.38 -9.22 -15.78
N ILE A 172 24.50 -7.90 -16.00
CA ILE A 172 23.62 -6.93 -15.31
C ILE A 172 22.18 -7.10 -15.72
N LEU A 173 21.92 -7.25 -17.03
CA LEU A 173 20.57 -7.46 -17.52
C LEU A 173 19.97 -8.76 -16.94
N ALA A 174 20.76 -9.83 -16.85
CA ALA A 174 20.32 -11.08 -16.23
C ALA A 174 19.91 -10.90 -14.76
N VAL A 175 20.73 -10.20 -13.95
CA VAL A 175 20.40 -9.92 -12.55
C VAL A 175 19.16 -9.03 -12.45
N ALA A 176 19.07 -7.96 -13.24
CA ALA A 176 17.90 -7.08 -13.27
C ALA A 176 16.61 -7.84 -13.63
N SER A 177 16.69 -8.76 -14.60
CA SER A 177 15.55 -9.62 -14.97
C SER A 177 15.12 -10.53 -13.83
N ILE A 178 16.03 -11.05 -13.02
CA ILE A 178 15.65 -11.82 -11.81
C ILE A 178 14.85 -10.95 -10.85
N TYR A 179 15.28 -9.69 -10.63
CA TYR A 179 14.53 -8.74 -9.79
C TYR A 179 13.17 -8.33 -10.38
N LEU A 180 12.95 -8.48 -11.69
CA LEU A 180 11.66 -8.28 -12.35
C LEU A 180 10.74 -9.50 -12.16
N VAL A 181 11.29 -10.71 -12.25
CA VAL A 181 10.53 -11.97 -12.17
C VAL A 181 10.09 -12.29 -10.75
N VAL A 182 10.91 -12.00 -9.74
CA VAL A 182 10.58 -12.32 -8.33
C VAL A 182 9.25 -11.68 -7.86
N PRO A 183 8.99 -10.37 -8.05
CA PRO A 183 7.70 -9.77 -7.70
C PRO A 183 6.52 -10.33 -8.49
N LEU A 184 6.72 -10.69 -9.77
CA LEU A 184 5.69 -11.32 -10.59
C LEU A 184 5.27 -12.68 -10.03
N LEU A 185 6.24 -13.51 -9.64
CA LEU A 185 5.98 -14.80 -9.00
C LEU A 185 5.26 -14.62 -7.67
N ILE A 186 5.69 -13.66 -6.85
CA ILE A 186 5.05 -13.37 -5.56
C ILE A 186 3.59 -12.92 -5.76
N CYS A 187 3.31 -12.01 -6.70
CA CYS A 187 1.93 -11.61 -6.99
C CYS A 187 1.07 -12.74 -7.54
N ALA A 188 1.65 -13.61 -8.39
CA ALA A 188 0.94 -14.78 -8.91
C ALA A 188 0.58 -15.76 -7.78
N LEU A 189 1.49 -15.97 -6.81
CA LEU A 189 1.22 -16.78 -5.62
C LEU A 189 0.13 -16.16 -4.75
N ILE A 190 0.16 -14.84 -4.54
CA ILE A 190 -0.87 -14.11 -3.79
C ILE A 190 -2.25 -14.31 -4.41
N SER A 191 -2.37 -14.20 -5.74
CA SER A 191 -3.65 -14.33 -6.45
C SER A 191 -4.30 -15.72 -6.39
N VAL A 192 -3.53 -16.76 -6.07
CA VAL A 192 -4.04 -18.15 -5.99
C VAL A 192 -4.43 -18.51 -4.55
N ALA A 193 -3.99 -17.71 -3.57
CA ALA A 193 -3.91 -18.13 -2.18
C ALA A 193 -4.69 -17.19 -1.22
N ASP A 194 -5.79 -16.60 -1.70
CA ASP A 194 -6.57 -15.53 -1.01
C ASP A 194 -6.86 -15.83 0.47
N ASP A 195 -7.19 -17.09 0.83
CA ASP A 195 -7.47 -17.48 2.23
C ASP A 195 -6.21 -17.61 3.11
N THR A 196 -5.04 -17.92 2.53
CA THR A 196 -3.78 -18.13 3.26
C THR A 196 -2.91 -16.86 3.39
N LEU A 197 -3.31 -15.77 2.73
CA LEU A 197 -2.55 -14.52 2.69
C LEU A 197 -2.42 -13.89 4.08
N TYR A 198 -3.50 -13.88 4.85
CA TYR A 198 -3.52 -13.33 6.21
C TYR A 198 -2.68 -14.16 7.19
N GLU A 199 -2.71 -15.48 7.05
CA GLU A 199 -1.92 -16.39 7.87
C GLU A 199 -0.42 -16.29 7.52
N ALA A 200 -0.09 -16.13 6.23
CA ALA A 200 1.28 -15.89 5.78
C ALA A 200 1.83 -14.55 6.26
N ILE A 201 1.03 -13.47 6.21
CA ILE A 201 1.42 -12.16 6.75
C ILE A 201 1.69 -12.28 8.25
N ASN A 202 0.77 -12.88 9.02
CA ASN A 202 0.96 -13.05 10.47
C ASN A 202 2.18 -13.90 10.81
N THR A 203 2.47 -14.94 10.02
CA THR A 203 3.65 -15.78 10.20
C THR A 203 4.95 -15.03 9.88
N ILE A 204 4.95 -14.19 8.83
CA ILE A 204 6.09 -13.33 8.48
C ILE A 204 6.35 -12.29 9.59
N PHE A 205 5.30 -11.65 10.10
CA PHE A 205 5.42 -10.70 11.21
C PHE A 205 5.83 -11.38 12.52
N GLY A 206 5.36 -12.60 12.78
CA GLY A 206 5.76 -13.43 13.93
C GLY A 206 7.24 -13.83 13.92
N MET A 207 7.87 -13.87 12.75
CA MET A 207 9.32 -14.13 12.59
C MET A 207 10.20 -12.87 12.69
N GLY A 208 9.68 -11.74 13.21
CA GLY A 208 10.41 -10.47 13.29
C GLY A 208 11.81 -10.57 13.90
N PHE A 209 12.00 -11.41 14.94
CA PHE A 209 13.31 -11.67 15.53
C PHE A 209 14.31 -12.27 14.53
N ALA A 210 13.86 -13.23 13.70
CA ALA A 210 14.70 -13.86 12.69
C ALA A 210 15.15 -12.84 11.62
N PHE A 211 14.25 -11.96 11.18
CA PHE A 211 14.59 -10.87 10.25
C PHE A 211 15.69 -9.95 10.80
N GLY A 212 15.61 -9.61 12.10
CA GLY A 212 16.64 -8.85 12.81
C GLY A 212 18.00 -9.55 12.78
N VAL A 213 18.04 -10.85 13.10
CA VAL A 213 19.28 -11.65 13.06
C VAL A 213 19.87 -11.69 11.66
N PHE A 214 19.06 -11.97 10.62
CA PHE A 214 19.54 -11.98 9.24
C PHE A 214 20.11 -10.63 8.80
N GLN A 215 19.45 -9.53 9.20
CA GLN A 215 19.93 -8.18 8.89
C GLN A 215 21.24 -7.87 9.62
N MET A 216 21.40 -8.34 10.86
CA MET A 216 22.64 -8.21 11.62
C MET A 216 23.79 -8.98 10.96
N THR A 217 23.55 -10.24 10.56
CA THR A 217 24.53 -11.05 9.84
C THR A 217 24.95 -10.39 8.53
N LEU A 218 23.99 -9.83 7.78
CA LEU A 218 24.28 -9.08 6.55
C LEU A 218 25.07 -7.79 6.81
N ALA A 219 24.73 -7.03 7.85
CA ALA A 219 25.44 -5.82 8.22
C ALA A 219 26.92 -6.11 8.52
N ILE A 220 27.17 -7.11 9.38
CA ILE A 220 28.54 -7.55 9.74
C ILE A 220 29.29 -8.06 8.51
N SER A 221 28.65 -8.89 7.68
CA SER A 221 29.27 -9.44 6.47
C SER A 221 29.65 -8.34 5.47
N LEU A 222 28.79 -7.34 5.28
CA LEU A 222 29.08 -6.19 4.42
C LEU A 222 30.23 -5.33 4.97
N LEU A 223 30.29 -5.11 6.30
CA LEU A 223 31.39 -4.39 6.94
C LEU A 223 32.71 -5.15 6.74
N VAL A 224 32.75 -6.44 7.09
CA VAL A 224 33.96 -7.28 7.00
C VAL A 224 34.46 -7.35 5.56
N LEU A 225 33.59 -7.66 4.59
CA LEU A 225 33.97 -7.71 3.18
C LEU A 225 34.31 -6.33 2.61
N GLY A 226 33.65 -5.27 3.08
CA GLY A 226 33.96 -3.89 2.71
C GLY A 226 35.37 -3.49 3.14
N PHE A 227 35.70 -3.66 4.43
CA PHE A 227 37.05 -3.42 4.96
C PHE A 227 38.10 -4.30 4.28
N TYR A 228 37.80 -5.58 4.05
CA TYR A 228 38.69 -6.49 3.33
C TYR A 228 38.97 -6.00 1.90
N THR A 229 37.94 -5.57 1.18
CA THR A 229 38.06 -5.08 -0.20
C THR A 229 38.92 -3.82 -0.26
N VAL A 230 38.71 -2.85 0.64
CA VAL A 230 39.52 -1.63 0.72
C VAL A 230 40.99 -1.95 1.08
N LYS A 231 41.21 -2.77 2.12
CA LYS A 231 42.54 -3.12 2.61
C LYS A 231 43.36 -3.88 1.56
N LYS A 232 42.75 -4.83 0.86
CA LYS A 232 43.41 -5.66 -0.15
C LYS A 232 43.74 -4.87 -1.42
N TRP A 233 42.88 -3.94 -1.82
CA TRP A 233 43.17 -3.03 -2.93
C TRP A 233 44.34 -2.11 -2.60
N ASN A 234 44.39 -1.55 -1.40
CA ASN A 234 45.48 -0.65 -0.98
C ASN A 234 46.82 -1.35 -0.83
N ARG A 235 46.85 -2.61 -0.38
CA ARG A 235 48.11 -3.37 -0.19
C ARG A 235 48.63 -4.04 -1.44
N THR A 236 47.77 -4.67 -2.25
CA THR A 236 48.22 -5.61 -3.29
C THR A 236 47.81 -5.19 -4.70
N LYS A 237 47.01 -4.11 -4.86
CA LYS A 237 46.40 -3.67 -6.14
C LYS A 237 45.64 -4.78 -6.89
N LYS A 238 45.36 -5.91 -6.23
CA LYS A 238 44.66 -7.06 -6.80
C LYS A 238 43.17 -6.82 -6.72
N ASP A 239 42.49 -6.95 -7.86
CA ASP A 239 41.05 -6.75 -7.96
C ASP A 239 40.29 -7.97 -7.42
N VAL A 240 39.55 -7.78 -6.33
CA VAL A 240 38.71 -8.83 -5.71
C VAL A 240 37.22 -8.49 -5.84
N SER A 241 36.90 -7.40 -6.56
CA SER A 241 35.53 -6.90 -6.74
C SER A 241 34.57 -7.96 -7.27
N ARG A 242 35.03 -8.82 -8.20
CA ARG A 242 34.18 -9.88 -8.79
C ARG A 242 33.75 -10.97 -7.79
N ARG A 243 34.38 -11.11 -6.63
CA ARG A 243 33.93 -12.06 -5.59
C ARG A 243 33.10 -11.37 -4.51
N THR A 244 33.39 -10.12 -4.19
CA THR A 244 32.72 -9.39 -3.12
C THR A 244 31.44 -8.68 -3.55
N PHE A 245 31.25 -8.45 -4.87
CA PHE A 245 30.02 -7.82 -5.37
C PHE A 245 28.77 -8.69 -5.17
N LEU A 246 28.92 -10.02 -5.15
CA LEU A 246 27.79 -10.95 -5.09
C LEU A 246 26.96 -10.72 -3.83
N LEU A 247 27.63 -10.52 -2.68
CA LEU A 247 26.96 -10.22 -1.42
C LEU A 247 26.16 -8.90 -1.47
N MET A 248 26.57 -7.98 -2.33
CA MET A 248 25.89 -6.69 -2.51
C MET A 248 24.74 -6.76 -3.52
N ALA A 249 24.82 -7.66 -4.50
CA ALA A 249 23.82 -7.85 -5.54
C ALA A 249 22.72 -8.85 -5.17
N LEU A 250 22.97 -9.77 -4.21
CA LEU A 250 21.97 -10.74 -3.79
C LEU A 250 20.81 -10.10 -3.01
N PRO A 251 19.55 -10.51 -3.29
CA PRO A 251 18.41 -10.03 -2.54
C PRO A 251 18.55 -10.46 -1.09
N CYS A 252 18.47 -9.50 -0.17
CA CYS A 252 18.41 -9.82 1.26
C CYS A 252 16.98 -10.22 1.65
N PRO A 253 16.80 -11.03 2.71
CA PRO A 253 15.46 -11.42 3.18
C PRO A 253 14.55 -10.21 3.45
N VAL A 254 15.13 -9.09 3.90
CA VAL A 254 14.40 -7.82 4.10
C VAL A 254 13.88 -7.23 2.79
N SER A 255 14.66 -7.28 1.70
CA SER A 255 14.20 -6.80 0.39
C SER A 255 13.10 -7.71 -0.18
N LEU A 256 13.18 -9.03 0.06
CA LEU A 256 12.12 -9.96 -0.32
C LEU A 256 10.83 -9.69 0.48
N ALA A 257 10.94 -9.44 1.78
CA ALA A 257 9.81 -9.05 2.61
C ALA A 257 9.20 -7.71 2.15
N THR A 258 10.03 -6.75 1.76
CA THR A 258 9.56 -5.46 1.22
C THR A 258 8.81 -5.66 -0.10
N ILE A 259 9.36 -6.48 -1.01
CA ILE A 259 8.69 -6.83 -2.26
C ILE A 259 7.34 -7.49 -1.97
N PHE A 260 7.32 -8.49 -1.08
CA PHE A 260 6.10 -9.19 -0.68
C PHE A 260 5.05 -8.24 -0.12
N LEU A 261 5.43 -7.40 0.85
CA LEU A 261 4.53 -6.46 1.48
C LEU A 261 3.98 -5.45 0.47
N THR A 262 4.83 -4.94 -0.44
CA THR A 262 4.40 -4.03 -1.51
C THR A 262 3.41 -4.71 -2.45
N CYS A 263 3.71 -5.93 -2.88
CA CYS A 263 2.83 -6.73 -3.73
C CYS A 263 1.47 -6.96 -3.05
N ALA A 264 1.47 -7.37 -1.78
CA ALA A 264 0.26 -7.59 -1.00
C ALA A 264 -0.57 -6.30 -0.88
N PHE A 265 0.06 -5.18 -0.52
CA PHE A 265 -0.64 -3.89 -0.41
C PHE A 265 -1.26 -3.44 -1.74
N LEU A 266 -0.54 -3.56 -2.85
CA LEU A 266 -1.06 -3.17 -4.17
C LEU A 266 -2.22 -4.07 -4.62
N VAL A 267 -2.15 -5.37 -4.34
CA VAL A 267 -3.26 -6.31 -4.64
C VAL A 267 -4.48 -5.99 -3.78
N ILE A 268 -4.29 -5.75 -2.46
CA ILE A 268 -5.37 -5.33 -1.55
C ILE A 268 -5.96 -3.98 -1.98
N ALA A 269 -5.17 -3.09 -2.58
CA ALA A 269 -5.65 -1.83 -3.13
C ALA A 269 -6.47 -2.00 -4.44
N GLY A 270 -6.83 -3.22 -4.82
CA GLY A 270 -7.66 -3.51 -6.00
C GLY A 270 -6.88 -3.56 -7.31
N MET A 271 -5.55 -3.42 -7.31
CA MET A 271 -4.77 -3.63 -8.52
C MET A 271 -4.67 -5.12 -8.82
N GLY A 272 -5.06 -5.52 -10.03
CA GLY A 272 -4.88 -6.91 -10.48
C GLY A 272 -3.43 -7.39 -10.30
N ALA A 273 -3.27 -8.63 -9.81
CA ALA A 273 -1.98 -9.17 -9.36
C ALA A 273 -0.84 -9.04 -10.40
N LEU A 274 -1.14 -9.31 -11.68
CA LEU A 274 -0.17 -9.15 -12.76
C LEU A 274 0.29 -7.69 -12.95
N LYS A 275 -0.63 -6.72 -12.83
CA LYS A 275 -0.30 -5.29 -12.93
C LYS A 275 0.53 -4.84 -11.73
N ALA A 276 0.18 -5.28 -10.52
CA ALA A 276 0.94 -4.98 -9.31
C ALA A 276 2.37 -5.55 -9.39
N GLY A 277 2.52 -6.82 -9.80
CA GLY A 277 3.83 -7.46 -9.92
C GLY A 277 4.70 -6.80 -11.00
N LEU A 278 4.12 -6.45 -12.15
CA LEU A 278 4.81 -5.75 -13.22
C LEU A 278 5.27 -4.35 -12.79
N LEU A 279 4.45 -3.63 -12.02
CA LEU A 279 4.79 -2.31 -11.50
C LEU A 279 5.96 -2.39 -10.52
N VAL A 280 5.89 -3.27 -9.51
CA VAL A 280 6.95 -3.43 -8.50
C VAL A 280 8.24 -3.91 -9.16
N GLY A 281 8.18 -4.97 -9.97
CA GLY A 281 9.34 -5.48 -10.69
C GLY A 281 9.91 -4.46 -11.68
N GLY A 282 9.06 -3.67 -12.33
CA GLY A 282 9.45 -2.59 -13.24
C GLY A 282 10.24 -1.48 -12.54
N ILE A 283 9.85 -1.10 -11.31
CA ILE A 283 10.58 -0.13 -10.50
C ILE A 283 11.97 -0.67 -10.14
N PHE A 284 12.07 -1.92 -9.69
CA PHE A 284 13.37 -2.54 -9.38
C PHE A 284 14.26 -2.62 -10.63
N PHE A 285 13.73 -3.11 -11.75
CA PHE A 285 14.43 -3.25 -13.02
C PHE A 285 14.97 -1.91 -13.55
N SER A 286 14.09 -0.90 -13.62
CA SER A 286 14.45 0.43 -14.11
C SER A 286 15.48 1.10 -13.21
N THR A 287 15.29 1.07 -11.88
CA THR A 287 16.21 1.68 -10.92
C THR A 287 17.60 1.05 -11.01
N ILE A 288 17.66 -0.28 -11.12
CA ILE A 288 18.92 -1.01 -11.30
C ILE A 288 19.64 -0.55 -12.57
N ILE A 289 18.96 -0.55 -13.71
CA ILE A 289 19.56 -0.19 -15.00
C ILE A 289 20.02 1.27 -15.00
N VAL A 290 19.18 2.19 -14.53
CA VAL A 290 19.47 3.63 -14.51
C VAL A 290 20.70 3.90 -13.63
N ILE A 291 20.69 3.45 -12.37
CA ILE A 291 21.78 3.71 -11.43
C ILE A 291 23.07 3.04 -11.92
N THR A 292 23.04 1.77 -12.34
CA THR A 292 24.23 1.07 -12.85
C THR A 292 24.80 1.75 -14.09
N THR A 293 23.95 2.23 -15.01
CA THR A 293 24.39 2.94 -16.23
C THR A 293 25.01 4.29 -15.90
N VAL A 294 24.39 5.07 -15.02
CA VAL A 294 24.92 6.36 -14.54
C VAL A 294 26.29 6.16 -13.89
N LEU A 295 26.42 5.15 -13.02
CA LEU A 295 27.68 4.84 -12.34
C LEU A 295 28.79 4.44 -13.31
N ARG A 296 28.48 3.67 -14.35
CA ARG A 296 29.44 3.29 -15.39
C ARG A 296 29.88 4.45 -16.27
N ARG A 297 28.95 5.36 -16.58
CA ARG A 297 29.23 6.57 -17.38
C ARG A 297 30.11 7.54 -16.61
N THR A 298 29.91 7.64 -15.30
CA THR A 298 30.78 8.46 -14.45
C THR A 298 32.13 7.75 -14.22
N ARG A 299 33.24 8.51 -14.20
CA ARG A 299 34.60 7.98 -13.92
C ARG A 299 34.75 7.40 -12.48
N PHE A 300 33.67 7.36 -11.70
CA PHE A 300 33.55 6.86 -10.34
C PHE A 300 33.65 5.34 -10.23
N SER A 301 33.28 4.61 -11.29
CA SER A 301 33.16 3.13 -11.30
C SER A 301 34.50 2.37 -11.28
N LYS A 302 35.63 2.98 -11.66
CA LYS A 302 36.86 2.22 -11.99
C LYS A 302 37.71 1.75 -10.80
N LYS A 303 37.39 2.13 -9.55
CA LYS A 303 38.23 1.80 -8.38
C LYS A 303 37.48 0.83 -7.45
N PRO A 304 38.00 -0.39 -7.18
CA PRO A 304 37.37 -1.34 -6.25
C PRO A 304 37.39 -0.85 -4.79
N SER A 305 38.19 0.19 -4.48
CA SER A 305 38.07 0.92 -3.21
C SER A 305 36.69 1.56 -3.01
N ASN A 306 36.07 2.07 -4.08
CA ASN A 306 34.76 2.72 -4.01
C ASN A 306 33.65 1.70 -3.71
N LEU A 307 33.77 0.49 -4.28
CA LEU A 307 32.89 -0.63 -3.93
C LEU A 307 32.99 -0.95 -2.43
N GLY A 308 34.22 -1.11 -1.91
CA GLY A 308 34.43 -1.39 -0.49
C GLY A 308 33.89 -0.29 0.44
N SER A 309 34.07 0.99 0.08
CA SER A 309 33.49 2.11 0.81
C SER A 309 31.95 2.10 0.79
N MET A 310 31.33 1.78 -0.34
CA MET A 310 29.87 1.63 -0.42
C MET A 310 29.37 0.44 0.41
N MET A 311 30.08 -0.69 0.40
CA MET A 311 29.74 -1.85 1.25
C MET A 311 29.77 -1.47 2.73
N ILE A 312 30.78 -0.70 3.18
CA ILE A 312 30.86 -0.20 4.56
C ILE A 312 29.67 0.73 4.86
N PHE A 313 29.35 1.66 3.95
CA PHE A 313 28.23 2.59 4.13
C PHE A 313 26.89 1.85 4.31
N PHE A 314 26.56 0.90 3.42
CA PHE A 314 25.35 0.10 3.57
C PHE A 314 25.36 -0.81 4.81
N GLY A 315 26.54 -1.33 5.19
CA GLY A 315 26.70 -2.09 6.44
C GLY A 315 26.39 -1.24 7.69
N LEU A 316 26.89 -0.01 7.74
CA LEU A 316 26.60 0.95 8.82
C LEU A 316 25.11 1.35 8.84
N LEU A 317 24.50 1.60 7.66
CA LEU A 317 23.07 1.89 7.57
C LEU A 317 22.20 0.75 8.10
N TYR A 318 22.60 -0.51 7.86
CA TYR A 318 21.88 -1.67 8.38
C TYR A 318 22.07 -1.82 9.89
N LEU A 319 23.27 -1.57 10.42
CA LEU A 319 23.51 -1.54 11.86
C LEU A 319 22.66 -0.46 12.54
N LEU A 320 22.63 0.74 11.96
CA LEU A 320 21.77 1.84 12.42
C LEU A 320 20.29 1.46 12.38
N SER A 321 19.84 0.79 11.32
CA SER A 321 18.45 0.33 11.21
C SER A 321 18.08 -0.65 12.33
N ILE A 322 18.98 -1.57 12.68
CA ILE A 322 18.76 -2.55 13.77
C ILE A 322 18.70 -1.87 15.14
N LEU A 323 19.47 -0.79 15.33
CA LEU A 323 19.45 -0.02 16.58
C LEU A 323 18.17 0.82 16.69
N LEU A 324 17.71 1.38 15.57
CA LEU A 324 16.62 2.37 15.54
C LEU A 324 15.23 1.73 15.64
N VAL A 325 15.02 0.55 15.06
CA VAL A 325 13.73 -0.17 15.12
C VAL A 325 13.28 -0.46 16.56
N PRO A 326 14.04 -1.16 17.42
CA PRO A 326 13.62 -1.45 18.79
C PRO A 326 13.59 -0.21 19.70
N ALA A 327 14.34 0.85 19.35
CA ALA A 327 14.27 2.12 20.07
C ALA A 327 12.99 2.92 19.73
N TYR A 328 12.41 2.70 18.55
CA TYR A 328 11.21 3.40 18.08
C TYR A 328 9.91 2.75 18.57
N LEU A 329 9.86 1.42 18.67
CA LEU A 329 8.64 0.68 19.06
C LEU A 329 8.03 1.15 20.40
N PRO A 330 8.79 1.37 21.49
CA PRO A 330 8.24 1.86 22.75
C PRO A 330 7.72 3.30 22.65
N VAL A 331 8.27 4.11 21.74
CA VAL A 331 7.87 5.51 21.54
C VAL A 331 6.59 5.58 20.70
N SER A 332 6.38 4.65 19.76
CA SER A 332 5.13 4.58 18.99
C SER A 332 3.91 4.15 19.81
N GLU A 333 4.12 3.51 20.97
CA GLU A 333 3.06 3.11 21.89
C GLU A 333 2.73 4.20 22.93
N MET A 334 3.52 5.26 23.01
CA MET A 334 3.16 6.41 23.82
C MET A 334 2.10 7.22 23.06
N GLU A 335 0.90 7.34 23.64
CA GLU A 335 -0.14 8.28 23.20
C GLU A 335 0.36 9.71 23.38
N ILE A 336 1.23 10.14 22.47
CA ILE A 336 1.54 11.55 22.30
C ILE A 336 0.28 12.14 21.67
N LEU A 337 -0.39 13.06 22.36
CA LEU A 337 -1.38 13.96 21.77
C LEU A 337 -0.69 14.71 20.62
N ILE A 338 -0.74 14.15 19.42
CA ILE A 338 -0.17 14.75 18.21
C ILE A 338 -1.12 15.91 17.85
N GLY A 339 -0.91 17.06 18.49
CA GLY A 339 -1.21 18.32 17.83
C GLY A 339 -0.43 18.29 16.53
N GLY A 340 -1.14 18.19 15.40
CA GLY A 340 -0.58 17.92 14.08
C GLY A 340 0.72 18.69 13.87
N PHE A 341 1.83 17.97 13.67
CA PHE A 341 3.12 18.61 13.44
C PHE A 341 3.00 19.52 12.22
N PRO A 342 3.12 20.84 12.37
CA PRO A 342 3.01 21.73 11.25
C PRO A 342 4.18 21.43 10.31
N VAL A 343 3.87 21.22 9.02
CA VAL A 343 4.86 20.87 7.99
C VAL A 343 5.99 21.91 7.90
N SER A 344 5.75 23.13 8.39
CA SER A 344 6.74 24.19 8.59
C SER A 344 7.95 23.74 9.40
N ASP A 345 7.78 22.82 10.36
CA ASP A 345 8.82 22.48 11.34
C ASP A 345 9.71 21.33 10.85
N MET A 346 9.25 20.54 9.86
CA MET A 346 10.07 19.55 9.17
C MET A 346 11.02 20.18 8.14
N ILE A 347 10.62 21.30 7.53
CA ILE A 347 11.37 21.98 6.47
C ILE A 347 12.80 22.34 6.92
N PRO A 348 13.03 22.95 8.10
CA PRO A 348 14.37 23.25 8.61
C PRO A 348 15.23 22.00 8.76
N GLY A 349 14.66 20.90 9.27
CA GLY A 349 15.38 19.63 9.46
C GLY A 349 15.83 19.02 8.13
N CYS A 350 14.93 18.96 7.14
CA CYS A 350 15.27 18.48 5.80
C CYS A 350 16.31 19.37 5.10
N LEU A 351 16.18 20.70 5.22
CA LEU A 351 17.15 21.67 4.70
C LEU A 351 18.53 21.49 5.33
N PHE A 352 18.59 21.27 6.64
CA PHE A 352 19.85 21.05 7.36
C PHE A 352 20.55 19.78 6.89
N ILE A 353 19.82 18.68 6.71
CA ILE A 353 20.37 17.41 6.21
C ILE A 353 20.88 17.59 4.76
N LEU A 354 20.12 18.27 3.90
CA LEU A 354 20.53 18.58 2.53
C LEU A 354 21.78 19.48 2.49
N ALA A 355 21.85 20.50 3.35
CA ALA A 355 22.99 21.40 3.47
C ALA A 355 24.25 20.63 3.93
N MET A 356 24.14 19.80 4.96
CA MET A 356 25.25 18.97 5.43
C MET A 356 25.74 17.99 4.36
N THR A 357 24.83 17.36 3.64
CA THR A 357 25.17 16.41 2.57
C THR A 357 25.85 17.10 1.39
N SER A 358 25.34 18.27 0.98
CA SER A 358 25.91 19.06 -0.13
C SER A 358 27.26 19.68 0.23
N ILE A 359 27.44 20.19 1.44
CA ILE A 359 28.75 20.69 1.94
C ILE A 359 29.78 19.56 1.94
N GLY A 360 29.41 18.37 2.42
CA GLY A 360 30.27 17.19 2.38
C GLY A 360 30.70 16.82 0.95
N PHE A 361 29.76 16.85 0.00
CA PHE A 361 30.03 16.56 -1.41
C PHE A 361 30.96 17.60 -2.06
N VAL A 362 30.70 18.90 -1.83
CA VAL A 362 31.49 20.01 -2.39
C VAL A 362 32.92 20.00 -1.82
N ARG A 363 33.09 19.86 -0.49
CA ARG A 363 34.43 19.73 0.11
C ARG A 363 35.19 18.51 -0.42
N GLY A 364 34.48 17.40 -0.67
CA GLY A 364 35.06 16.22 -1.31
C GLY A 364 35.61 16.51 -2.71
N ARG A 365 34.88 17.27 -3.54
CA ARG A 365 35.31 17.65 -4.90
C ARG A 365 36.46 18.65 -4.90
N ILE A 366 36.44 19.65 -4.01
CA ILE A 366 37.53 20.64 -3.87
C ILE A 366 38.83 19.96 -3.43
N ARG A 367 38.76 19.01 -2.49
CA ARG A 367 39.95 18.27 -2.02
C ARG A 367 40.58 17.39 -3.10
N ILE A 368 39.78 16.87 -4.03
CA ILE A 368 40.27 16.09 -5.17
C ILE A 368 40.91 17.02 -6.22
N ALA A 369 40.33 18.19 -6.47
CA ALA A 369 40.90 19.19 -7.39
C ALA A 369 42.25 19.74 -6.88
N ASN A 370 42.39 19.96 -5.57
CA ASN A 370 43.64 20.42 -4.96
C ASN A 370 44.74 19.35 -4.87
N ARG A 371 44.45 18.07 -5.14
CA ARG A 371 45.46 17.00 -5.21
C ARG A 371 45.94 16.70 -6.64
N SER A 372 45.38 17.37 -7.65
CA SER A 372 45.81 17.24 -9.05
C SER A 372 46.56 18.48 -9.58
N LYS A 373 46.84 19.44 -8.70
CA LYS A 373 47.92 20.41 -8.83
C LYS A 373 49.05 19.94 -7.93
#